data_AF-A0A354T5S8-F1
#
_entry.id   AF-A0A354T5S8-F1
#
_cell.length_a   1.000
_cell.length_b   1.000
_cell.length_c   1.000
_cell.angle_alpha   90.00
_cell.angle_beta   90.00
_cell.angle_gamma   90.00
#
_symmetry.space_group_name_H-M   'P 1'
#
loop_
_entity.id
_entity.type
_entity.pdbx_description
1 polymer ?
#
loop_
_entity_poly.entity_id
_entity_poly.type
_entity_poly.pdbx_seq_one_letter_code
_entity_poly.pdbx_strand_id
1 'polypeptide(L)'
;LGTVNAKGPQDMIVYVLNRNGRVESTNYRTIQNLTNQDVPEFIKAEFADFYRAMFDRVMEIEKMSSIVTEYYWDMGWCDPCSSDPVPLRELRELGCEWLKGNDNDRPEEGSTFITRLHVRYDREHFPEDIVFQETGDKQFIQGRYIIRHPWRGKAKNEEGRAYFAGLPKRFEEEAKTTAKLTGWPIERIRAKQAGYKETGKNPDE
;
A
#
# COMPACT_ATOMS: atom_id res chain seq x y z
N LEU A 1 -24.66 -1.16 -5.55
CA LEU A 1 -23.52 -1.84 -6.22
C LEU A 1 -24.01 -3.05 -7.03
N GLY A 2 -23.51 -3.27 -8.25
CA GLY A 2 -23.99 -4.34 -9.12
C GLY A 2 -23.43 -5.72 -8.74
N THR A 3 -24.25 -6.60 -8.15
CA THR A 3 -23.85 -7.97 -7.74
C THR A 3 -24.65 -9.08 -8.42
N VAL A 4 -25.64 -8.72 -9.25
CA VAL A 4 -26.65 -9.64 -9.81
C VAL A 4 -26.07 -10.77 -10.66
N ASN A 5 -24.93 -10.55 -11.34
CA ASN A 5 -24.27 -11.55 -12.19
C ASN A 5 -22.89 -11.99 -11.67
N ALA A 6 -22.53 -11.63 -10.44
CA ALA A 6 -21.22 -11.94 -9.90
C ALA A 6 -21.15 -13.40 -9.43
N LYS A 7 -20.08 -14.12 -9.78
CA LYS A 7 -19.83 -15.50 -9.34
C LYS A 7 -19.18 -15.60 -7.95
N GLY A 8 -18.95 -14.46 -7.31
CA GLY A 8 -18.28 -14.32 -6.01
C GLY A 8 -18.07 -12.84 -5.69
N PRO A 9 -17.29 -12.53 -4.63
CA PRO A 9 -16.95 -11.17 -4.28
C PRO A 9 -16.24 -10.45 -5.43
N GLN A 10 -16.47 -9.15 -5.54
CA GLN A 10 -15.83 -8.29 -6.53
C GLN A 10 -15.01 -7.22 -5.83
N ASP A 11 -13.92 -6.81 -6.48
CA ASP A 11 -13.06 -5.73 -6.02
C ASP A 11 -13.40 -4.44 -6.77
N MET A 12 -13.49 -3.33 -6.03
CA MET A 12 -13.67 -1.98 -6.55
C MET A 12 -12.60 -1.07 -5.95
N ILE A 13 -11.89 -0.36 -6.83
CA ILE A 13 -10.95 0.70 -6.43
C ILE A 13 -11.62 2.04 -6.67
N VAL A 14 -11.68 2.85 -5.61
CA VAL A 14 -12.24 4.19 -5.66
C VAL A 14 -11.10 5.19 -5.46
N TYR A 15 -10.98 6.12 -6.39
CA TYR A 15 -10.13 7.30 -6.23
C TYR A 15 -11.02 8.51 -6.03
N VAL A 16 -10.75 9.28 -4.98
CA VAL A 16 -11.48 10.52 -4.72
C VAL A 16 -10.47 11.64 -4.65
N LEU A 17 -10.67 12.64 -5.51
CA LEU A 17 -9.94 13.92 -5.49
C LEU A 17 -10.83 14.97 -4.83
N ASN A 18 -10.30 15.69 -3.85
CA ASN A 18 -11.08 16.65 -3.07
C ASN A 18 -10.22 17.78 -2.49
N ARG A 19 -10.83 18.70 -1.75
CA ARG A 19 -10.24 19.99 -1.34
C ARG A 19 -9.80 20.05 0.11
N ASN A 20 -10.18 19.08 0.94
CA ASN A 20 -9.95 19.15 2.38
C ASN A 20 -9.20 17.94 2.93
N GLY A 21 -9.89 16.89 3.36
CA GLY A 21 -9.28 15.79 4.12
C GLY A 21 -9.57 14.43 3.52
N ARG A 22 -9.16 13.38 4.21
CA ARG A 22 -9.40 12.00 3.80
C ARG A 22 -10.89 11.73 3.60
N VAL A 23 -11.19 10.94 2.57
CA VAL A 23 -12.55 10.44 2.33
C VAL A 23 -12.73 9.08 3.00
N GLU A 24 -13.86 8.91 3.67
CA GLU A 24 -14.25 7.65 4.30
C GLU A 24 -15.73 7.37 4.10
N SER A 25 -16.16 6.14 4.39
CA SER A 25 -17.58 5.80 4.34
C SER A 25 -18.30 6.15 5.64
N THR A 26 -19.57 6.56 5.52
CA THR A 26 -20.45 6.84 6.67
C THR A 26 -21.24 5.61 7.12
N ASN A 27 -21.47 4.65 6.23
CA ASN A 27 -22.28 3.45 6.50
C ASN A 27 -21.47 2.14 6.52
N TYR A 28 -20.17 2.19 6.20
CA TYR A 28 -19.25 1.06 6.34
C TYR A 28 -17.98 1.50 7.07
N ARG A 29 -17.43 0.61 7.90
CA ARG A 29 -16.19 0.90 8.61
C ARG A 29 -15.06 1.08 7.60
N THR A 30 -14.38 2.23 7.67
CA THR A 30 -13.17 2.48 6.89
C THR A 30 -11.95 2.20 7.77
N ILE A 31 -11.07 1.32 7.31
CA ILE A 31 -9.87 0.91 8.02
C ILE A 31 -8.61 1.25 7.23
N GLN A 32 -7.47 1.34 7.89
CA GLN A 32 -6.18 1.44 7.22
C GLN A 32 -5.61 0.05 6.94
N ASN A 33 -4.91 -0.08 5.82
CA ASN A 33 -4.21 -1.32 5.51
C ASN A 33 -3.01 -1.55 6.46
N LEU A 34 -2.59 -2.80 6.61
CA LEU A 34 -1.37 -3.14 7.35
C LEU A 34 -0.16 -2.59 6.58
N THR A 35 0.58 -1.66 7.19
CA THR A 35 1.68 -0.95 6.53
C THR A 35 2.93 -0.89 7.43
N ASN A 36 4.04 -0.42 6.87
CA ASN A 36 5.34 -0.27 7.52
C ASN A 36 5.88 -1.58 8.13
N GLN A 37 5.67 -2.69 7.43
CA GLN A 37 6.14 -4.01 7.84
C GLN A 37 7.41 -4.38 7.07
N ASP A 38 8.43 -4.87 7.77
CA ASP A 38 9.62 -5.44 7.14
C ASP A 38 9.28 -6.83 6.54
N VAL A 39 9.61 -7.02 5.26
CA VAL A 39 9.32 -8.26 4.52
C VAL A 39 10.57 -8.77 3.79
N PRO A 40 10.69 -10.09 3.52
CA PRO A 40 11.85 -10.66 2.86
C PRO A 40 12.08 -10.11 1.45
N GLU A 41 13.34 -10.10 1.00
CA GLU A 41 13.72 -9.55 -0.31
C GLU A 41 13.00 -10.19 -1.50
N PHE A 42 12.67 -11.49 -1.43
CA PHE A 42 12.01 -12.19 -2.54
C PHE A 42 10.61 -11.64 -2.85
N ILE A 43 9.99 -10.94 -1.89
CA ILE A 43 8.69 -10.29 -2.08
C ILE A 43 8.76 -9.23 -3.18
N LYS A 44 9.93 -8.66 -3.47
CA LYS A 44 10.11 -7.73 -4.60
C LYS A 44 9.63 -8.33 -5.93
N ALA A 45 9.95 -9.60 -6.19
CA ALA A 45 9.56 -10.29 -7.42
C ALA A 45 8.13 -10.86 -7.36
N GLU A 46 7.56 -10.99 -6.16
CA GLU A 46 6.26 -11.62 -5.91
C GLU A 46 5.26 -10.65 -5.28
N PHE A 47 5.45 -9.34 -5.47
CA PHE A 47 4.70 -8.33 -4.74
C PHE A 47 3.20 -8.42 -5.01
N ALA A 48 2.81 -8.74 -6.26
CA ALA A 48 1.42 -8.92 -6.63
C ALA A 48 0.77 -10.11 -5.89
N ASP A 49 1.48 -11.22 -5.71
CA ASP A 49 0.99 -12.40 -4.98
C ASP A 49 0.91 -12.12 -3.49
N PHE A 50 1.94 -11.48 -2.95
CA PHE A 50 1.99 -11.03 -1.56
C PHE A 50 0.83 -10.09 -1.24
N TYR A 51 0.59 -9.07 -2.08
CA TYR A 51 -0.44 -8.08 -1.85
C TYR A 51 -1.84 -8.70 -1.86
N ARG A 52 -2.11 -9.57 -2.85
CA ARG A 52 -3.39 -10.29 -2.92
C ARG A 52 -3.63 -11.15 -1.69
N ALA A 53 -2.65 -11.96 -1.29
CA ALA A 53 -2.79 -12.81 -0.09
C ALA A 53 -2.95 -11.99 1.20
N MET A 54 -2.24 -10.87 1.32
CA MET A 54 -2.39 -9.98 2.46
C MET A 54 -3.77 -9.31 2.48
N PHE A 55 -4.26 -8.83 1.34
CA PHE A 55 -5.58 -8.22 1.25
C PHE A 55 -6.69 -9.24 1.52
N ASP A 56 -6.57 -10.47 0.99
CA ASP A 56 -7.47 -11.58 1.31
C ASP A 56 -7.53 -11.83 2.83
N ARG A 57 -6.37 -11.81 3.49
CA ARG A 57 -6.28 -11.99 4.94
C ARG A 57 -6.92 -10.84 5.72
N VAL A 58 -6.75 -9.60 5.27
CA VAL A 58 -7.42 -8.43 5.87
C VAL A 58 -8.94 -8.57 5.75
N MET A 59 -9.45 -8.94 4.57
CA MET A 59 -10.89 -9.13 4.34
C MET A 59 -11.47 -10.29 5.16
N GLU A 60 -10.71 -11.37 5.36
CA GLU A 60 -11.12 -12.46 6.24
C GLU A 60 -11.25 -12.00 7.71
N ILE A 61 -10.25 -11.29 8.23
CA ILE A 61 -10.23 -10.76 9.61
C ILE A 61 -11.39 -9.78 9.82
N GLU A 62 -11.64 -8.93 8.83
CA GLU A 62 -12.68 -7.91 8.85
C GLU A 62 -14.04 -8.44 8.39
N LYS A 63 -14.17 -9.76 8.21
CA LYS A 63 -15.41 -10.46 7.85
C LYS A 63 -16.13 -9.83 6.67
N MET A 64 -15.37 -9.41 5.65
CA MET A 64 -15.87 -8.85 4.40
C MET A 64 -16.74 -7.59 4.57
N SER A 65 -16.65 -6.84 5.69
CA SER A 65 -17.56 -5.73 5.99
C SER A 65 -16.88 -4.35 6.10
N SER A 66 -15.63 -4.24 5.68
CA SER A 66 -14.81 -3.02 5.84
C SER A 66 -14.26 -2.53 4.50
N ILE A 67 -14.09 -1.21 4.39
CA ILE A 67 -13.44 -0.52 3.26
C ILE A 67 -12.01 -0.19 3.66
N VAL A 68 -11.03 -0.51 2.81
CA VAL A 68 -9.62 -0.29 3.12
C VAL A 68 -9.13 1.00 2.48
N THR A 69 -8.63 1.94 3.28
CA THR A 69 -7.81 3.05 2.78
C THR A 69 -6.39 2.54 2.51
N GLU A 70 -6.02 2.50 1.23
CA GLU A 70 -4.67 2.11 0.80
C GLU A 70 -3.72 3.30 0.72
N TYR A 71 -4.26 4.48 0.39
CA TYR A 71 -3.48 5.70 0.22
C TYR A 71 -4.32 6.94 0.51
N TYR A 72 -3.74 7.91 1.19
CA TYR A 72 -4.26 9.26 1.32
C TYR A 72 -3.10 10.25 1.39
N TRP A 73 -3.09 11.26 0.54
CA TRP A 73 -2.02 12.26 0.51
C TRP A 73 -2.44 13.58 -0.15
N ASP A 74 -1.66 14.62 0.14
CA ASP A 74 -1.74 15.94 -0.50
C ASP A 74 -1.01 15.91 -1.85
N MET A 75 -1.71 16.22 -2.93
CA MET A 75 -1.13 16.17 -4.28
C MET A 75 -0.18 17.35 -4.57
N GLY A 76 -0.24 18.41 -3.76
CA GLY A 76 0.61 19.60 -3.85
C GLY A 76 1.95 19.50 -3.15
N TRP A 77 2.13 18.50 -2.30
CA TRP A 77 3.38 18.29 -1.56
C TRP A 77 3.90 16.88 -1.76
N CYS A 78 5.21 16.74 -1.99
CA CYS A 78 5.85 15.45 -2.10
C CYS A 78 7.36 15.68 -1.91
N ASP A 79 7.90 15.25 -0.77
CA ASP A 79 9.34 15.34 -0.48
C ASP A 79 9.80 14.21 0.46
N PRO A 80 10.72 13.31 0.04
CA PRO A 80 11.30 13.20 -1.30
C PRO A 80 10.34 12.54 -2.30
N CYS A 81 10.15 13.16 -3.47
CA CYS A 81 9.36 12.59 -4.56
C CYS A 81 10.08 11.50 -5.34
N SER A 82 9.33 10.46 -5.69
CA SER A 82 9.77 9.44 -6.66
C SER A 82 9.53 9.87 -8.13
N SER A 83 8.74 10.91 -8.37
CA SER A 83 8.41 11.47 -9.70
C SER A 83 7.96 12.92 -9.58
N ASP A 84 7.91 13.65 -10.70
CA ASP A 84 7.32 14.99 -10.72
C ASP A 84 5.82 14.96 -10.31
N PRO A 85 5.33 15.95 -9.56
CA PRO A 85 3.91 16.12 -9.29
C PRO A 85 3.09 16.29 -10.57
N VAL A 86 1.85 15.79 -10.54
CA VAL A 86 0.89 15.87 -11.64
C VAL A 86 0.56 17.35 -11.94
N PRO A 87 0.64 17.81 -13.20
CA PRO A 87 0.36 19.21 -13.54
C PRO A 87 -1.13 19.56 -13.40
N LEU A 88 -1.43 20.85 -13.20
CA LEU A 88 -2.80 21.34 -13.00
C LEU A 88 -3.77 20.92 -14.11
N ARG A 89 -3.31 20.88 -15.37
CA ARG A 89 -4.14 20.45 -16.50
C ARG A 89 -4.69 19.04 -16.32
N GLU A 90 -3.85 18.08 -15.97
CA GLU A 90 -4.26 16.68 -15.79
C GLU A 90 -5.22 16.53 -14.61
N LEU A 91 -4.99 17.28 -13.52
CA LEU A 91 -5.91 17.29 -12.38
C LEU A 91 -7.28 17.87 -12.75
N ARG A 92 -7.33 18.92 -13.58
CA ARG A 92 -8.60 19.46 -14.10
C ARG A 92 -9.31 18.48 -15.02
N GLU A 93 -8.58 17.78 -15.90
CA GLU A 93 -9.13 16.70 -16.75
C GLU A 93 -9.75 15.56 -15.90
N LEU A 94 -9.25 15.35 -14.68
CA LEU A 94 -9.81 14.42 -13.69
C LEU A 94 -10.97 15.02 -12.85
N GLY A 95 -11.37 16.26 -13.10
CA GLY A 95 -12.49 16.95 -12.45
C GLY A 95 -12.12 17.98 -11.37
N CYS A 96 -10.83 18.26 -11.15
CA CYS A 96 -10.38 19.25 -10.15
C CYS A 96 -10.47 20.71 -10.64
N GLU A 97 -11.63 21.11 -11.18
CA GLU A 97 -11.88 22.44 -11.78
C GLU A 97 -11.70 23.62 -10.80
N TRP A 98 -11.63 23.35 -9.48
CA TRP A 98 -11.35 24.38 -8.47
C TRP A 98 -9.90 24.86 -8.48
N LEU A 99 -8.99 24.11 -9.11
CA LEU A 99 -7.57 24.45 -9.20
C LEU A 99 -7.36 25.60 -10.18
N LYS A 100 -6.65 26.64 -9.73
CA LYS A 100 -6.35 27.86 -10.50
C LYS A 100 -4.85 27.94 -10.80
N GLY A 101 -4.46 28.63 -11.87
CA GLY A 101 -3.07 28.73 -12.33
C GLY A 101 -2.89 28.22 -13.75
N ASN A 102 -1.66 28.26 -14.26
CA ASN A 102 -1.35 27.79 -15.61
C ASN A 102 -1.36 26.26 -15.66
N ASP A 103 -1.67 25.71 -16.82
CA ASP A 103 -1.83 24.27 -17.04
C ASP A 103 -0.62 23.41 -16.64
N ASN A 104 0.59 23.96 -16.80
CA ASN A 104 1.84 23.27 -16.48
C ASN A 104 2.31 23.50 -15.04
N ASP A 105 1.59 24.31 -14.26
CA ASP A 105 1.96 24.55 -12.86
C ASP A 105 1.69 23.28 -12.03
N ARG A 106 2.36 23.19 -10.88
CA ARG A 106 2.09 22.16 -9.88
C ARG A 106 0.93 22.62 -8.98
N PRO A 107 0.12 21.69 -8.44
CA PRO A 107 -0.84 22.03 -7.39
C PRO A 107 -0.12 22.65 -6.19
N GLU A 108 -0.71 23.70 -5.62
CA GLU A 108 -0.26 24.25 -4.34
C GLU A 108 -0.52 23.22 -3.22
N GLU A 109 0.34 23.20 -2.20
CA GLU A 109 0.10 22.39 -1.01
C GLU A 109 -1.26 22.73 -0.40
N GLY A 110 -2.03 21.70 -0.05
CA GLY A 110 -3.37 21.83 0.52
C GLY A 110 -4.46 22.15 -0.47
N SER A 111 -4.17 22.25 -1.77
CA SER A 111 -5.16 22.60 -2.80
C SER A 111 -5.95 21.41 -3.32
N THR A 112 -5.39 20.20 -3.28
CA THR A 112 -6.03 18.95 -3.73
C THR A 112 -5.43 17.76 -3.00
N PHE A 113 -6.30 16.86 -2.55
CA PHE A 113 -5.94 15.61 -1.90
C PHE A 113 -6.46 14.44 -2.71
N ILE A 114 -5.81 13.29 -2.59
CA ILE A 114 -6.27 12.04 -3.16
C ILE A 114 -6.49 11.01 -2.06
N THR A 115 -7.62 10.32 -2.10
CA THR A 115 -7.86 9.10 -1.30
C THR A 115 -8.04 7.93 -2.25
N ARG A 116 -7.32 6.82 -2.03
CA ARG A 116 -7.53 5.53 -2.68
C ARG A 116 -8.15 4.54 -1.70
N LEU A 117 -9.37 4.11 -1.99
CA LEU A 117 -10.09 3.10 -1.23
C LEU A 117 -10.18 1.80 -2.03
N HIS A 118 -10.06 0.67 -1.35
CA HIS A 118 -10.27 -0.66 -1.92
C HIS A 118 -11.41 -1.35 -1.18
N VAL A 119 -12.44 -1.70 -1.94
CA VAL A 119 -13.64 -2.37 -1.45
C VAL A 119 -13.69 -3.75 -2.06
N ARG A 120 -13.79 -4.78 -1.23
CA ARG A 120 -14.24 -6.10 -1.67
C ARG A 120 -15.68 -6.30 -1.23
N TYR A 121 -16.58 -6.40 -2.18
CA TYR A 121 -18.01 -6.41 -1.91
C TYR A 121 -18.73 -7.64 -2.46
N ASP A 122 -19.80 -8.02 -1.77
CA ASP A 122 -20.79 -8.99 -2.20
C ASP A 122 -22.18 -8.55 -1.71
N ARG A 123 -23.21 -9.30 -2.10
CA ARG A 123 -24.61 -8.97 -1.77
C ARG A 123 -24.93 -9.12 -0.27
N GLU A 124 -24.21 -9.98 0.43
CA GLU A 124 -24.48 -10.29 1.83
C GLU A 124 -23.92 -9.20 2.76
N HIS A 125 -22.70 -8.74 2.50
CA HIS A 125 -21.98 -7.80 3.35
C HIS A 125 -22.16 -6.33 2.90
N PHE A 126 -22.47 -6.08 1.62
CA PHE A 126 -22.75 -4.75 1.08
C PHE A 126 -24.14 -4.68 0.43
N PRO A 127 -25.23 -4.77 1.22
CA PRO A 127 -26.60 -4.74 0.71
C PRO A 127 -27.04 -3.34 0.26
N GLU A 128 -26.37 -2.29 0.72
CA GLU A 128 -26.68 -0.88 0.42
C GLU A 128 -25.55 -0.24 -0.41
N ASP A 129 -25.86 0.91 -1.01
CA ASP A 129 -24.84 1.71 -1.67
C ASP A 129 -23.89 2.33 -0.65
N ILE A 130 -22.62 2.46 -1.01
CA ILE A 130 -21.61 3.06 -0.15
C ILE A 130 -21.78 4.57 -0.20
N VAL A 131 -21.94 5.17 0.97
CA VAL A 131 -22.01 6.63 1.11
C VAL A 131 -20.67 7.12 1.63
N PHE A 132 -20.09 8.09 0.93
CA PHE A 132 -18.81 8.70 1.28
C PHE A 132 -18.99 10.08 1.89
N GLN A 133 -18.10 10.43 2.82
CA GLN A 133 -17.96 11.78 3.35
C GLN A 133 -16.50 12.23 3.26
N GLU A 134 -16.33 13.53 3.01
CA GLU A 134 -15.06 14.21 3.18
C GLU A 134 -14.87 14.56 4.67
N THR A 135 -13.70 14.26 5.22
CA THR A 135 -13.35 14.59 6.61
C THR A 135 -12.41 15.79 6.69
N GLY A 136 -12.07 16.21 7.92
CA GLY A 136 -10.96 17.14 8.18
C GLY A 136 -9.63 16.45 8.48
N ASP A 137 -9.58 15.12 8.46
CA ASP A 137 -8.38 14.34 8.77
C ASP A 137 -7.38 14.45 7.61
N LYS A 138 -6.19 14.97 7.91
CA LYS A 138 -5.10 15.15 6.95
C LYS A 138 -3.90 14.24 7.24
N GLN A 139 -4.06 13.23 8.09
CA GLN A 139 -2.98 12.30 8.39
C GLN A 139 -2.64 11.44 7.17
N PHE A 140 -1.37 11.49 6.75
CA PHE A 140 -0.85 10.67 5.65
C PHE A 140 -1.08 9.18 5.86
N ILE A 141 -1.53 8.51 4.81
CA ILE A 141 -1.66 7.06 4.76
C ILE A 141 -1.01 6.56 3.47
N GLN A 142 -0.14 5.56 3.60
CA GLN A 142 0.40 4.82 2.47
C GLN A 142 0.59 3.37 2.88
N GLY A 143 0.01 2.45 2.11
CA GLY A 143 0.39 1.04 2.14
C GLY A 143 1.82 0.88 1.65
N ARG A 144 2.73 0.54 2.56
CA ARG A 144 4.17 0.38 2.30
C ARG A 144 4.71 -0.85 3.01
N TYR A 145 5.52 -1.61 2.31
CA TYR A 145 6.24 -2.78 2.82
C TYR A 145 7.72 -2.58 2.59
N ILE A 146 8.53 -2.84 3.61
CA ILE A 146 9.93 -2.44 3.66
C ILE A 146 10.81 -3.65 3.36
N ILE A 147 11.63 -3.54 2.33
CA ILE A 147 12.65 -4.55 2.02
C ILE A 147 14.01 -4.00 2.45
N ARG A 148 14.69 -4.72 3.34
CA ARG A 148 16.04 -4.37 3.79
C ARG A 148 17.06 -5.29 3.13
N HIS A 149 17.76 -4.76 2.13
CA HIS A 149 18.82 -5.48 1.46
C HIS A 149 20.00 -5.72 2.43
N PRO A 150 20.32 -6.98 2.79
CA PRO A 150 21.50 -7.30 3.56
C PRO A 150 22.74 -6.96 2.74
N TRP A 151 23.74 -6.38 3.38
CA TRP A 151 25.03 -6.15 2.75
C TRP A 151 25.71 -7.50 2.52
N ARG A 152 26.13 -7.76 1.28
CA ARG A 152 26.68 -9.07 0.85
C ARG A 152 28.22 -9.09 0.76
N GLY A 153 28.90 -8.02 1.21
CA GLY A 153 30.36 -7.94 1.16
C GLY A 153 31.06 -8.75 2.26
N LYS A 154 32.38 -8.59 2.37
CA LYS A 154 33.20 -9.24 3.40
C LYS A 154 33.64 -8.23 4.45
N ALA A 155 33.27 -8.44 5.71
CA ALA A 155 33.76 -7.63 6.82
C ALA A 155 34.70 -8.43 7.73
N LYS A 156 35.80 -7.80 8.16
CA LYS A 156 36.82 -8.41 9.03
C LYS A 156 36.87 -7.78 10.43
N ASN A 157 36.20 -6.65 10.62
CA ASN A 157 36.08 -5.97 11.91
C ASN A 157 34.97 -6.61 12.78
N GLU A 158 34.93 -6.22 14.05
CA GLU A 158 33.98 -6.76 15.02
C GLU A 158 32.53 -6.35 14.70
N GLU A 159 32.33 -5.11 14.27
CA GLU A 159 31.02 -4.57 13.91
C GLU A 159 30.40 -5.35 12.74
N GLY A 160 31.22 -5.70 11.74
CA GLY A 160 30.78 -6.53 10.63
C GLY A 160 30.40 -7.95 11.05
N ARG A 161 31.16 -8.57 11.96
CA ARG A 161 30.81 -9.89 12.52
C ARG A 161 29.50 -9.83 13.30
N ALA A 162 29.31 -8.80 14.12
CA ALA A 162 28.08 -8.59 14.88
C ALA A 162 26.86 -8.36 13.96
N TYR A 163 27.05 -7.57 12.89
CA TYR A 163 26.03 -7.38 11.85
C TYR A 163 25.57 -8.70 11.24
N PHE A 164 26.52 -9.51 10.74
CA PHE A 164 26.19 -10.80 10.13
C PHE A 164 25.55 -11.79 11.10
N ALA A 165 25.99 -11.81 12.36
CA ALA A 165 25.38 -12.63 13.40
C ALA A 165 23.92 -12.23 13.70
N GLY A 166 23.53 -10.98 13.45
CA GLY A 166 22.16 -10.49 13.61
C GLY A 166 21.21 -10.84 12.45
N LEU A 167 21.73 -11.15 11.26
CA LEU A 167 20.90 -11.40 10.08
C LEU A 167 19.92 -12.57 10.24
N PRO A 168 20.28 -13.74 10.80
CA PRO A 168 19.34 -14.85 10.97
C PRO A 168 18.11 -14.46 11.79
N LYS A 169 18.29 -13.68 12.87
CA LYS A 169 17.18 -13.19 13.69
C LYS A 169 16.28 -12.25 12.88
N ARG A 170 16.88 -11.33 12.11
CA ARG A 170 16.14 -10.40 11.26
C ARG A 170 15.29 -11.15 10.22
N PHE A 171 15.91 -12.09 9.52
CA PHE A 171 15.24 -12.92 8.50
C PHE A 171 14.08 -13.72 9.07
N GLU A 172 14.23 -14.27 10.27
CA GLU A 172 13.16 -14.98 10.95
C GLU A 172 11.97 -14.06 11.30
N GLU A 173 12.22 -12.82 11.74
CA GLU A 173 11.15 -11.85 12.03
C GLU A 173 10.45 -11.37 10.74
N GLU A 174 11.18 -11.13 9.65
CA GLU A 174 10.61 -10.84 8.32
C GLU A 174 9.71 -12.00 7.84
N ALA A 175 10.13 -13.25 8.06
CA ALA A 175 9.38 -14.44 7.68
C ALA A 175 8.08 -14.59 8.51
N LYS A 176 8.15 -14.44 9.83
CA LYS A 176 6.97 -14.45 10.72
C LYS A 176 5.98 -13.33 10.37
N THR A 177 6.50 -12.14 10.08
CA THR A 177 5.70 -10.97 9.68
C THR A 177 4.94 -11.28 8.40
N THR A 178 5.64 -11.78 7.39
CA THR A 178 5.01 -12.17 6.11
C THR A 178 3.98 -13.27 6.29
N ALA A 179 4.25 -14.29 7.11
CA ALA A 179 3.29 -15.36 7.42
C ALA A 179 2.02 -14.80 8.09
N LYS A 180 2.18 -13.87 9.04
CA LYS A 180 1.05 -13.21 9.71
C LYS A 180 0.22 -12.35 8.74
N LEU A 181 0.89 -11.61 7.86
CA LEU A 181 0.23 -10.74 6.87
C LEU A 181 -0.56 -11.53 5.84
N THR A 182 0.00 -12.63 5.34
CA THR A 182 -0.53 -13.35 4.16
C THR A 182 -1.25 -14.66 4.48
N GLY A 183 -1.08 -15.20 5.70
CA GLY A 183 -1.49 -16.56 6.03
C GLY A 183 -0.65 -17.65 5.36
N TRP A 184 0.44 -17.31 4.63
CA TRP A 184 1.28 -18.32 4.00
C TRP A 184 2.03 -19.19 5.02
N PRO A 185 2.29 -20.48 4.70
CA PRO A 185 3.09 -21.33 5.56
C PRO A 185 4.50 -20.76 5.78
N ILE A 186 4.93 -20.63 7.03
CA ILE A 186 6.23 -20.04 7.37
C ILE A 186 7.40 -20.80 6.74
N GLU A 187 7.31 -22.14 6.61
CA GLU A 187 8.36 -22.95 5.97
C GLU A 187 8.53 -22.62 4.47
N ARG A 188 7.43 -22.29 3.77
CA ARG A 188 7.50 -21.83 2.38
C ARG A 188 8.27 -20.52 2.28
N ILE A 189 8.01 -19.58 3.20
CA ILE A 189 8.65 -18.26 3.22
C ILE A 189 10.15 -18.42 3.52
N ARG A 190 10.50 -19.20 4.56
CA ARG A 190 11.91 -19.49 4.91
C ARG A 190 12.66 -20.14 3.74
N ALA A 191 12.06 -21.11 3.06
CA ALA A 191 12.67 -21.77 1.91
C ALA A 191 12.94 -20.78 0.76
N LYS A 192 11.98 -19.91 0.44
CA LYS A 192 12.17 -18.86 -0.57
C LYS A 192 13.26 -17.86 -0.18
N GLN A 193 13.27 -17.43 1.09
CA GLN A 193 14.26 -16.49 1.59
C GLN A 193 15.68 -17.07 1.56
N ALA A 194 15.86 -18.34 1.93
CA ALA A 194 17.16 -19.02 1.84
C ALA A 194 17.63 -19.24 0.39
N GLY A 195 16.70 -19.49 -0.54
CA GLY A 195 16.99 -19.67 -1.96
C GLY A 195 17.12 -18.38 -2.78
N TYR A 196 16.72 -17.23 -2.22
CA TYR A 196 16.66 -15.98 -2.96
C TYR A 196 18.06 -15.43 -3.24
N LYS A 197 18.35 -15.23 -4.52
CA LYS A 197 19.50 -14.48 -5.00
C LYS A 197 18.96 -13.27 -5.74
N GLU A 198 19.29 -12.07 -5.27
CA GLU A 198 18.88 -10.85 -5.95
C GLU A 198 19.48 -10.84 -7.37
N THR A 199 18.63 -10.87 -8.39
CA THR A 199 19.01 -10.81 -9.81
C THR A 199 19.06 -9.37 -10.34
N GLY A 200 19.01 -8.37 -9.45
CA GLY A 200 19.11 -6.96 -9.82
C GLY A 200 20.54 -6.64 -10.25
N LYS A 201 20.69 -6.00 -11.41
CA LYS A 201 21.96 -5.44 -11.87
C LYS A 201 22.60 -4.58 -10.78
N ASN A 202 23.93 -4.65 -10.69
CA ASN A 202 24.72 -3.78 -9.85
C ASN A 202 24.36 -2.31 -10.17
N PRO A 203 24.27 -1.42 -9.17
CA PRO A 203 24.06 0.02 -9.42
C PRO A 203 25.18 0.70 -10.23
N ASP A 204 26.26 -0.03 -10.53
CA ASP A 204 27.43 0.42 -11.30
C ASP A 204 27.50 -0.21 -12.73
N GLU A 205 26.39 -0.72 -13.29
CA GLU A 205 26.25 -1.07 -14.72
C GLU A 205 25.21 -0.20 -15.45
#